data_AF-A0A926T1V4-F1
#
_entry.id   AF-A0A926T1V4-F1
#
_cell.length_a   1.000
_cell.length_b   1.000
_cell.length_c   1.000
_cell.angle_alpha   90.00
_cell.angle_beta   90.00
_cell.angle_gamma   90.00
#
_symmetry.space_group_name_H-M   'P 1'
#
loop_
_entity.id
_entity.type
_entity.pdbx_description
1 polymer ?
#
loop_
_entity_poly.entity_id
_entity_poly.type
_entity_poly.pdbx_seq_one_letter_code
_entity_poly.pdbx_strand_id
1 'polypeptide(L)'
;MDEVVKKIAALGLPGVILVITMAATGLTGAAAITAALAFLGGPGGMLGGMAVLGLTGLITDALAKVGLEDLLTAIYCQRRQSEAAGKLLEEINSLSLFDGDIRDRLKVTVIDGCGCSTAVNAQTSDATQEAIALLESVPGITPAHHRDFKSSDPIIRLRDGTAVKTWKNPLGVDHVFLADANDRMVYGGYVGWIHSDGLKDAIARIRSNLT
;
A
#
# COMPACT_ATOMS: atom_id res chain seq x y z
N MET A 1 2.61 -15.36 -6.74
CA MET A 1 3.11 -14.15 -6.05
C MET A 1 3.90 -14.56 -4.82
N ASP A 2 3.37 -15.50 -4.02
CA ASP A 2 3.97 -15.96 -2.76
C ASP A 2 5.41 -16.49 -2.89
N GLU A 3 5.73 -17.19 -3.98
CA GLU A 3 7.08 -17.72 -4.18
C GLU A 3 8.12 -16.61 -4.38
N VAL A 4 7.73 -15.51 -5.04
CA VAL A 4 8.60 -14.33 -5.25
C VAL A 4 8.82 -13.63 -3.91
N VAL A 5 7.74 -13.43 -3.15
CA VAL A 5 7.77 -12.84 -1.81
C VAL A 5 8.66 -13.68 -0.87
N LYS A 6 8.52 -15.00 -0.90
CA LYS A 6 9.31 -15.93 -0.09
C LYS A 6 10.80 -15.89 -0.44
N LYS A 7 11.14 -15.82 -1.73
CA LYS A 7 12.53 -15.69 -2.19
C LYS A 7 13.15 -14.36 -1.79
N ILE A 8 12.41 -13.25 -1.90
CA ILE A 8 12.90 -11.92 -1.49
C ILE A 8 13.00 -11.84 0.04
N ALA A 9 12.03 -12.38 0.77
CA ALA A 9 12.06 -12.46 2.23
C ALA A 9 13.25 -13.30 2.74
N ALA A 10 13.60 -14.38 2.03
CA ALA A 10 14.78 -15.20 2.35
C ALA A 10 16.12 -14.46 2.17
N LEU A 11 16.16 -13.41 1.33
CA LEU A 11 17.32 -12.52 1.20
C LEU A 11 17.43 -11.51 2.37
N GLY A 12 16.38 -11.35 3.18
CA GLY A 12 16.36 -10.42 4.30
C GLY A 12 16.44 -8.95 3.88
N LEU A 13 17.12 -8.13 4.69
CA LEU A 13 17.33 -6.70 4.44
C LEU A 13 17.92 -6.39 3.04
N PRO A 14 18.92 -7.15 2.53
CA PRO A 14 19.35 -7.08 1.13
C PRO A 14 18.24 -7.12 0.08
N GLY A 15 17.27 -8.01 0.25
CA GLY A 15 16.14 -8.15 -0.68
C GLY A 15 15.20 -6.95 -0.64
N VAL A 16 14.97 -6.40 0.55
CA VAL A 16 14.15 -5.19 0.74
C VAL A 16 14.82 -3.98 0.06
N ILE A 17 16.12 -3.77 0.27
CA ILE A 17 16.89 -2.68 -0.36
C ILE A 17 16.84 -2.77 -1.88
N LEU A 18 16.93 -3.99 -2.44
CA LEU A 18 16.81 -4.21 -3.87
C LEU A 18 15.44 -3.77 -4.41
N VAL A 19 14.33 -4.18 -3.79
CA VAL A 19 12.98 -3.79 -4.23
C VAL A 19 12.81 -2.27 -4.20
N ILE A 20 13.29 -1.62 -3.14
CA ILE A 20 13.23 -0.16 -2.97
C ILE A 20 14.02 0.56 -4.05
N THR A 21 15.27 0.17 -4.26
CA THR A 21 16.13 0.80 -5.26
C THR A 21 15.56 0.64 -6.67
N MET A 22 14.96 -0.52 -6.99
CA MET A 22 14.28 -0.71 -8.27
C MET A 22 13.05 0.20 -8.42
N ALA A 23 12.23 0.34 -7.37
CA ALA A 23 11.07 1.20 -7.41
C ALA A 23 11.43 2.70 -7.47
N ALA A 24 12.48 3.13 -6.77
CA ALA A 24 12.94 4.51 -6.77
C ALA A 24 13.64 4.91 -8.08
N THR A 25 14.40 4.00 -8.69
CA THR A 25 15.17 4.30 -9.91
C THR A 25 14.33 4.12 -11.18
N GLY A 26 13.18 3.43 -11.12
CA GLY A 26 12.36 3.12 -12.28
C GLY A 26 13.10 2.35 -13.38
N LEU A 27 14.30 1.82 -13.08
CA LEU A 27 15.24 1.31 -14.07
C LEU A 27 15.11 -0.21 -14.18
N THR A 28 14.48 -0.66 -15.26
CA THR A 28 14.51 -2.06 -15.70
C THR A 28 15.82 -2.31 -16.44
N GLY A 29 16.91 -2.67 -15.75
CA GLY A 29 18.15 -3.01 -16.44
C GLY A 29 19.41 -3.19 -15.61
N ALA A 30 20.51 -3.47 -16.32
CA ALA A 30 21.82 -3.83 -15.77
C ALA A 30 22.41 -2.80 -14.78
N ALA A 31 22.07 -1.51 -14.88
CA ALA A 31 22.61 -0.46 -14.02
C ALA A 31 22.05 -0.51 -12.59
N ALA A 32 20.75 -0.75 -12.41
CA ALA A 32 20.13 -0.92 -11.08
C ALA A 32 20.67 -2.19 -10.39
N ILE A 33 20.88 -3.24 -11.18
CA ILE A 33 21.50 -4.50 -10.74
C ILE A 33 22.94 -4.25 -10.31
N THR A 34 23.71 -3.46 -11.06
CA THR A 34 25.11 -3.14 -10.73
C THR A 34 25.23 -2.29 -9.47
N ALA A 35 24.33 -1.32 -9.27
CA ALA A 35 24.31 -0.50 -8.05
C ALA A 35 23.91 -1.33 -6.82
N ALA A 36 22.86 -2.15 -6.93
CA ALA A 36 22.45 -3.06 -5.85
C ALA A 36 23.52 -4.12 -5.55
N LEU A 37 24.17 -4.67 -6.59
CA LEU A 37 25.29 -5.60 -6.43
C LEU A 37 26.54 -4.94 -5.84
N ALA A 38 26.85 -3.69 -6.20
CA ALA A 38 28.01 -2.98 -5.66
C ALA A 38 27.80 -2.65 -4.17
N PHE A 39 26.55 -2.34 -3.77
CA PHE A 39 26.18 -2.16 -2.36
C PHE A 39 26.17 -3.48 -1.58
N LEU A 40 25.86 -4.61 -2.22
CA LEU A 40 25.83 -5.96 -1.63
C LEU A 40 27.12 -6.77 -1.86
N GLY A 41 28.09 -6.19 -2.56
CA GLY A 41 29.20 -6.87 -3.21
C GLY A 41 30.47 -6.86 -2.37
N GLY A 42 30.50 -7.67 -1.32
CA GLY A 42 31.76 -8.28 -0.89
C GLY A 42 32.27 -9.29 -1.93
N PRO A 43 33.40 -9.99 -1.68
CA PRO A 43 34.06 -10.93 -2.61
C PRO A 43 33.20 -12.10 -3.17
N GLY A 44 31.92 -12.21 -2.83
CA GLY A 44 30.93 -13.15 -3.42
C GLY A 44 30.04 -12.57 -4.54
N GLY A 45 30.31 -11.35 -5.02
CA GLY A 45 29.43 -10.58 -5.92
C GLY A 45 29.00 -11.30 -7.22
N MET A 46 29.80 -12.22 -7.76
CA MET A 46 29.45 -12.92 -9.00
C MET A 46 28.30 -13.94 -8.81
N LEU A 47 28.23 -14.61 -7.66
CA LEU A 47 27.13 -15.52 -7.32
C LEU A 47 25.86 -14.75 -6.91
N GLY A 48 26.03 -13.65 -6.18
CA GLY A 48 24.93 -12.74 -5.86
C GLY A 48 24.27 -12.14 -7.11
N GLY A 49 25.07 -11.83 -8.13
CA GLY A 49 24.61 -11.31 -9.42
C GLY A 49 23.61 -12.20 -10.14
N MET A 50 23.89 -13.50 -10.20
CA MET A 50 23.02 -14.46 -10.87
C MET A 50 21.69 -14.64 -10.12
N ALA A 51 21.73 -14.66 -8.79
CA ALA A 51 20.52 -14.74 -7.98
C ALA A 51 19.63 -13.48 -8.14
N VAL A 52 20.25 -12.30 -8.15
CA VAL A 52 19.55 -11.02 -8.34
C VAL A 52 18.96 -10.90 -9.74
N LEU A 53 19.69 -11.30 -10.78
CA LEU A 53 19.19 -11.31 -12.17
C LEU A 53 17.91 -12.16 -12.30
N GLY A 54 17.88 -13.35 -11.70
CA GLY A 54 16.69 -14.20 -11.71
C GLY A 54 15.48 -13.59 -11.00
N LEU A 55 15.70 -12.78 -9.96
CA LEU A 55 14.64 -12.15 -9.17
C LEU A 55 14.17 -10.81 -9.73
N THR A 56 15.03 -10.04 -10.40
CA THR A 56 14.71 -8.70 -10.91
C THR A 56 13.50 -8.68 -11.84
N GLY A 57 13.38 -9.66 -12.75
CA GLY A 57 12.21 -9.78 -13.63
C GLY A 57 10.91 -10.03 -12.84
N LEU A 58 10.99 -10.87 -11.80
CA LEU A 58 9.85 -11.20 -10.93
C LEU A 58 9.46 -10.04 -10.01
N ILE A 59 10.44 -9.31 -9.49
CA ILE A 59 10.23 -8.09 -8.69
C ILE A 59 9.57 -7.03 -9.55
N THR A 60 10.01 -6.85 -10.79
CA THR A 60 9.45 -5.84 -11.71
C THR A 60 7.99 -6.15 -12.03
N ASP A 61 7.66 -7.41 -12.35
CA ASP A 61 6.28 -7.84 -12.59
C ASP A 61 5.39 -7.67 -11.34
N ALA A 62 5.92 -7.95 -10.15
CA ALA A 62 5.21 -7.76 -8.90
C ALA A 62 4.99 -6.27 -8.57
N LEU A 63 6.00 -5.43 -8.76
CA LEU A 63 5.90 -3.97 -8.60
C LEU A 63 4.86 -3.36 -9.56
N ALA A 64 4.81 -3.85 -10.80
CA ALA A 64 3.83 -3.38 -11.79
C ALA A 64 2.39 -3.80 -11.46
N LYS A 65 2.21 -4.98 -10.83
CA LYS A 65 0.87 -5.54 -10.53
C LYS A 65 0.28 -5.06 -9.20
N VAL A 66 1.10 -4.93 -8.17
CA VAL A 66 0.64 -4.71 -6.78
C VAL A 66 1.20 -3.41 -6.18
N GLY A 67 2.19 -2.79 -6.83
CA GLY A 67 2.84 -1.60 -6.28
C GLY A 67 3.88 -1.90 -5.19
N LEU A 68 4.65 -0.87 -4.84
CA LEU A 68 5.78 -0.99 -3.90
C LEU A 68 5.33 -1.32 -2.47
N GLU A 69 4.27 -0.67 -2.00
CA GLU A 69 3.82 -0.78 -0.61
C GLU A 69 3.29 -2.18 -0.26
N ASP A 70 2.44 -2.73 -1.12
CA ASP A 70 1.87 -4.07 -0.91
C ASP A 70 2.94 -5.16 -1.06
N LEU A 71 3.89 -4.99 -1.99
CA LEU A 71 5.02 -5.91 -2.14
C LEU A 71 5.93 -5.89 -0.90
N LEU A 72 6.28 -4.70 -0.40
CA LEU A 72 7.07 -4.56 0.83
C LEU A 72 6.32 -5.16 2.02
N THR A 73 5.03 -4.88 2.14
CA THR A 73 4.18 -5.43 3.20
C THR A 73 4.19 -6.96 3.18
N ALA A 74 3.99 -7.57 2.01
CA ALA A 74 4.04 -9.02 1.85
C ALA A 74 5.40 -9.61 2.27
N ILE A 75 6.51 -8.96 1.89
CA ILE A 75 7.87 -9.38 2.24
C ILE A 75 8.09 -9.32 3.76
N TYR A 76 7.72 -8.22 4.41
CA TYR A 76 7.89 -8.07 5.86
C TYR A 76 7.00 -9.02 6.63
N CYS A 77 5.79 -9.31 6.15
CA CYS A 77 4.92 -10.31 6.75
C CYS A 77 5.44 -11.73 6.59
N GLN A 78 6.04 -12.05 5.45
CA GLN A 78 6.72 -13.32 5.27
C GLN A 78 7.95 -13.44 6.20
N ARG A 79 8.72 -12.37 6.39
CA ARG A 79 9.89 -12.35 7.31
C ARG A 79 9.47 -12.47 8.77
N ARG A 80 8.31 -11.92 9.16
CA ARG A 80 7.79 -12.02 10.54
C ARG A 80 7.52 -13.46 10.99
N GLN A 81 7.28 -14.38 10.05
CA GLN A 81 7.14 -15.81 10.38
C GLN A 81 8.47 -16.45 10.81
N SER A 82 9.61 -15.86 10.44
CA SER A 82 10.95 -16.39 10.72
C SER A 82 11.78 -15.49 11.65
N GLU A 83 11.40 -14.22 11.82
CA GLU A 83 12.14 -13.22 12.60
C GLU A 83 11.23 -12.51 13.61
N ALA A 84 11.80 -12.07 14.74
CA ALA A 84 11.07 -11.34 15.77
C ALA A 84 10.72 -9.91 15.32
N ALA A 85 9.51 -9.44 15.67
CA ALA A 85 9.00 -8.12 15.29
C ALA A 85 9.91 -6.96 15.72
N GLY A 86 10.55 -7.06 16.91
CA GLY A 86 11.47 -6.04 17.40
C GLY A 86 12.68 -5.80 16.49
N LYS A 87 13.24 -6.88 15.92
CA LYS A 87 14.37 -6.80 14.98
C LYS A 87 13.96 -6.15 13.65
N LEU A 88 12.79 -6.50 13.14
CA LEU A 88 12.24 -5.90 11.91
C LEU A 88 11.93 -4.40 12.10
N LEU A 89 11.46 -4.00 13.29
CA LEU A 89 11.22 -2.59 13.63
C LEU A 89 12.50 -1.76 13.69
N GLU A 90 13.58 -2.30 14.25
CA GLU A 90 14.90 -1.65 14.23
C GLU A 90 15.43 -1.49 12.80
N GLU A 91 15.30 -2.52 11.96
CA GLU A 91 15.65 -2.45 10.55
C GLU A 91 14.86 -1.35 9.83
N ILE A 92 13.53 -1.31 9.99
CA ILE A 92 12.65 -0.30 9.39
C ILE A 92 13.03 1.12 9.87
N ASN A 93 13.42 1.27 11.14
CA ASN A 93 13.90 2.54 11.68
C ASN A 93 15.27 2.97 11.09
N SER A 94 16.16 2.00 10.84
CA SER A 94 17.47 2.24 10.26
C SER A 94 17.43 2.62 8.77
N LEU A 95 16.36 2.23 8.06
CA LEU A 95 16.14 2.56 6.66
C LEU A 95 15.71 4.03 6.50
N SER A 96 16.67 4.94 6.56
CA SER A 96 16.53 6.38 6.29
C SER A 96 16.20 6.74 4.83
N LEU A 97 15.96 5.74 3.97
CA LEU A 97 15.74 5.90 2.53
C LEU A 97 14.27 6.11 2.13
N PHE A 98 13.32 5.92 3.05
CA PHE A 98 11.87 6.11 2.80
C PHE A 98 11.34 7.45 3.32
N ASP A 99 10.31 7.93 2.63
CA ASP A 99 9.40 8.97 3.14
C ASP A 99 8.74 8.50 4.46
N GLY A 100 8.46 9.42 5.37
CA GLY A 100 8.02 9.10 6.74
C GLY A 100 6.77 8.23 6.82
N ASP A 101 5.86 8.39 5.86
CA ASP A 101 4.55 7.73 5.82
C ASP A 101 4.65 6.20 5.59
N ILE A 102 5.43 5.76 4.60
CA ILE A 102 5.59 4.33 4.28
C ILE A 102 6.23 3.58 5.46
N ARG A 103 7.19 4.23 6.13
CA ARG A 103 7.86 3.68 7.30
C ARG A 103 6.86 3.43 8.43
N ASP A 104 6.03 4.41 8.74
CA ASP A 104 5.08 4.30 9.84
C ASP A 104 4.00 3.27 9.53
N ARG A 105 3.57 3.14 8.27
CA ARG A 105 2.67 2.05 7.83
C ARG A 105 3.29 0.66 8.00
N LEU A 106 4.55 0.47 7.59
CA LEU A 106 5.26 -0.81 7.76
C LEU A 106 5.42 -1.19 9.23
N LYS A 107 5.71 -0.22 10.12
CA LYS A 107 5.79 -0.47 11.57
C LYS A 107 4.48 -1.00 12.12
N VAL A 108 3.37 -0.35 11.78
CA VAL A 108 2.02 -0.76 12.22
C VAL A 108 1.75 -2.19 11.77
N THR A 109 2.01 -2.52 10.50
CA THR A 109 1.80 -3.89 10.00
C THR A 109 2.69 -4.94 10.68
N VAL A 110 3.94 -4.60 10.99
CA VAL A 110 4.89 -5.48 11.72
C VAL A 110 4.60 -5.55 13.22
N ILE A 111 3.78 -4.65 13.78
CA ILE A 111 3.28 -4.75 15.16
C ILE A 111 1.98 -5.58 15.20
N ASP A 112 1.08 -5.41 14.22
CA ASP A 112 -0.31 -5.96 14.22
C ASP A 112 -0.46 -7.42 13.74
N GLY A 113 0.50 -8.28 14.04
CA GLY A 113 0.46 -9.70 13.67
C GLY A 113 0.65 -10.09 12.19
N CYS A 114 0.70 -9.16 11.22
CA CYS A 114 0.70 -9.50 9.78
C CYS A 114 -0.44 -10.46 9.39
N GLY A 115 -1.63 -10.22 9.95
CA GLY A 115 -2.85 -10.85 9.46
C GLY A 115 -3.04 -10.46 7.98
N CYS A 116 -3.00 -11.45 7.10
CA CYS A 116 -3.27 -11.27 5.68
C CYS A 116 -4.70 -10.78 5.46
N SER A 117 -4.86 -9.47 5.46
CA SER A 117 -5.59 -8.67 4.48
C SER A 117 -5.31 -7.22 4.86
N THR A 118 -4.73 -6.46 3.93
CA THR A 118 -4.71 -4.99 3.88
C THR A 118 -3.95 -4.27 5.01
N ALA A 119 -2.88 -3.56 4.64
CA ALA A 119 -2.37 -2.40 5.40
C ALA A 119 -3.33 -1.18 5.28
N VAL A 120 -4.64 -1.47 5.28
CA VAL A 120 -5.77 -0.53 5.18
C VAL A 120 -6.98 -0.97 6.03
N ASN A 121 -7.25 -2.27 6.27
CA ASN A 121 -8.42 -2.72 7.06
C ASN A 121 -8.13 -3.27 8.48
N ALA A 122 -6.92 -3.20 9.02
CA ALA A 122 -6.68 -3.72 10.38
C ALA A 122 -7.20 -2.81 11.52
N GLN A 123 -7.78 -1.65 11.21
CA GLN A 123 -8.50 -0.79 12.18
C GLN A 123 -9.85 -0.29 11.67
N THR A 124 -10.32 -0.76 10.51
CA THR A 124 -11.62 -0.36 10.00
C THR A 124 -12.68 -1.14 10.75
N SER A 125 -13.45 -0.46 11.59
CA SER A 125 -14.63 -1.04 12.22
C SER A 125 -15.56 -1.64 11.17
N ASP A 126 -16.42 -2.56 11.58
CA ASP A 126 -17.42 -3.23 10.74
C ASP A 126 -18.18 -2.22 9.84
N ALA A 127 -18.47 -1.03 10.38
CA ALA A 127 -19.11 0.07 9.66
C ALA A 127 -18.26 0.62 8.50
N THR A 128 -16.95 0.78 8.67
CA THR A 128 -16.07 1.24 7.58
C THR A 128 -15.94 0.20 6.49
N GLN A 129 -15.85 -1.08 6.83
CA GLN A 129 -15.77 -2.15 5.84
C GLN A 129 -17.07 -2.27 5.03
N GLU A 130 -18.22 -2.12 5.68
CA GLU A 130 -19.51 -2.08 5.00
C GLU A 130 -19.63 -0.85 4.07
N ALA A 131 -19.11 0.31 4.49
CA ALA A 131 -19.04 1.49 3.65
C ALA A 131 -18.16 1.28 2.41
N ILE A 132 -17.00 0.63 2.55
CA ILE A 132 -16.14 0.28 1.40
C ILE A 132 -16.89 -0.63 0.43
N ALA A 133 -17.54 -1.68 0.92
CA ALA A 133 -18.30 -2.60 0.08
C ALA A 133 -19.45 -1.91 -0.68
N LEU A 134 -20.13 -0.96 -0.03
CA LEU A 134 -21.17 -0.15 -0.67
C LEU A 134 -20.60 0.75 -1.77
N LEU A 135 -19.44 1.37 -1.55
CA LEU A 135 -18.79 2.21 -2.56
C LEU A 135 -18.26 1.37 -3.73
N GLU A 136 -17.60 0.24 -3.48
CA GLU A 136 -17.11 -0.67 -4.52
C GLU A 136 -18.22 -1.30 -5.37
N SER A 137 -19.45 -1.36 -4.84
CA SER A 137 -20.62 -1.82 -5.61
C SER A 137 -21.09 -0.81 -6.67
N VAL A 138 -20.61 0.44 -6.64
CA VAL A 138 -21.00 1.47 -7.60
C VAL A 138 -20.36 1.19 -8.97
N PRO A 139 -21.15 1.01 -10.03
CA PRO A 139 -20.61 0.82 -11.38
C PRO A 139 -19.70 1.98 -11.79
N GLY A 140 -18.51 1.65 -12.30
CA GLY A 140 -17.55 2.66 -12.78
C GLY A 140 -16.75 3.36 -11.69
N ILE A 141 -16.77 2.86 -10.45
CA ILE A 141 -15.85 3.35 -9.41
C ILE A 141 -14.42 2.94 -9.72
N THR A 142 -13.52 3.93 -9.72
CA THR A 142 -12.10 3.75 -9.99
C THR A 142 -11.30 4.20 -8.77
N PRO A 143 -10.24 3.47 -8.36
CA PRO A 143 -9.42 3.86 -7.22
C PRO A 143 -8.84 5.27 -7.39
N ALA A 144 -9.01 6.10 -6.36
CA ALA A 144 -8.50 7.47 -6.33
C ALA A 144 -7.12 7.56 -5.68
N HIS A 145 -6.33 8.55 -6.09
CA HIS A 145 -4.99 8.75 -5.55
C HIS A 145 -5.05 9.51 -4.22
N HIS A 146 -4.14 9.18 -3.29
CA HIS A 146 -4.06 9.83 -1.98
C HIS A 146 -3.84 11.37 -2.04
N ARG A 147 -3.38 11.91 -3.17
CA ARG A 147 -3.16 13.35 -3.32
C ARG A 147 -4.48 14.14 -3.29
N ASP A 148 -5.54 13.51 -3.80
CA ASP A 148 -6.86 14.10 -3.96
C ASP A 148 -7.62 14.12 -2.60
N PHE A 149 -7.18 13.29 -1.65
CA PHE A 149 -7.70 13.24 -0.28
C PHE A 149 -7.55 14.58 0.47
N LYS A 150 -6.42 15.28 0.28
CA LYS A 150 -6.17 16.58 0.94
C LYS A 150 -7.16 17.67 0.52
N SER A 151 -7.76 17.53 -0.66
CA SER A 151 -8.74 18.47 -1.20
C SER A 151 -10.17 18.11 -0.82
N SER A 152 -10.38 17.01 -0.09
CA SER A 152 -11.71 16.50 0.23
C SER A 152 -12.24 17.04 1.55
N ASP A 153 -13.52 17.38 1.57
CA ASP A 153 -14.22 17.89 2.74
C ASP A 153 -15.08 16.78 3.37
N PRO A 154 -15.07 16.62 4.71
CA PRO A 154 -15.90 15.64 5.40
C PRO A 154 -17.38 16.04 5.34
N ILE A 155 -18.23 15.12 4.86
CA ILE A 155 -19.68 15.33 4.74
C ILE A 155 -20.49 14.57 5.79
N ILE A 156 -19.99 13.43 6.27
CA ILE A 156 -20.60 12.62 7.34
C ILE A 156 -19.52 11.89 8.14
N ARG A 157 -19.84 11.50 9.38
CA ARG A 157 -19.02 10.63 10.22
C ARG A 157 -19.83 9.40 10.59
N LEU A 158 -19.26 8.22 10.40
CA LEU A 158 -19.82 6.93 10.78
C LEU A 158 -19.74 6.72 12.30
N ARG A 159 -20.43 5.69 12.79
CA ARG A 159 -20.48 5.31 14.22
C ARG A 159 -19.12 4.96 14.82
N ASP A 160 -18.17 4.56 14.00
CA ASP A 160 -16.81 4.21 14.37
C ASP A 160 -15.84 5.40 14.37
N GLY A 161 -16.31 6.60 14.02
CA GLY A 161 -15.50 7.81 13.91
C GLY A 161 -14.92 8.04 12.51
N THR A 162 -15.12 7.12 11.56
CA THR A 162 -14.66 7.27 10.18
C THR A 162 -15.42 8.39 9.48
N ALA A 163 -14.72 9.33 8.86
CA ALA A 163 -15.31 10.40 8.08
C ALA A 163 -15.41 10.03 6.61
N VAL A 164 -16.60 10.16 6.02
CA VAL A 164 -16.75 10.15 4.56
C VAL A 164 -16.47 11.55 4.07
N LYS A 165 -15.48 11.68 3.20
CA LYS A 165 -15.09 12.95 2.57
C LYS A 165 -15.43 12.89 1.10
N THR A 166 -15.84 14.01 0.54
CA THR A 166 -16.11 14.13 -0.90
C THR A 166 -15.32 15.27 -1.49
N TRP A 167 -14.93 15.11 -2.75
CA TRP A 167 -14.27 16.17 -3.51
C TRP A 167 -14.79 16.19 -4.93
N LYS A 168 -14.94 17.38 -5.48
CA LYS A 168 -15.21 17.58 -6.90
C LYS A 168 -13.99 18.22 -7.51
N ASN A 169 -13.35 17.52 -8.44
CA ASN A 169 -12.18 18.06 -9.11
C ASN A 169 -12.58 19.25 -10.04
N PRO A 170 -11.62 20.04 -10.54
CA PRO A 170 -11.92 21.16 -11.45
C PRO A 170 -12.63 20.75 -12.76
N LEU A 171 -12.56 19.46 -13.11
CA LEU A 171 -13.26 18.87 -14.26
C LEU A 171 -14.67 18.38 -13.90
N GLY A 172 -15.15 18.60 -12.68
CA GLY A 172 -16.49 18.24 -12.24
C GLY A 172 -16.71 16.75 -11.91
N VAL A 173 -15.64 15.95 -11.81
CA VAL A 173 -15.69 14.52 -11.48
C VAL A 173 -15.81 14.32 -9.97
N ASP A 174 -16.77 13.51 -9.55
CA ASP A 174 -17.05 13.25 -8.14
C ASP A 174 -16.08 12.20 -7.57
N HIS A 175 -15.44 12.56 -6.46
CA HIS A 175 -14.55 11.71 -5.68
C HIS A 175 -15.14 11.49 -4.28
N VAL A 176 -14.91 10.31 -3.76
CA VAL A 176 -15.28 9.90 -2.41
C VAL A 176 -14.06 9.31 -1.71
N PHE A 177 -13.91 9.63 -0.43
CA PHE A 177 -12.86 9.09 0.41
C PHE A 177 -13.44 8.69 1.76
N LEU A 178 -12.81 7.70 2.40
CA LEU A 178 -13.06 7.36 3.80
C LEU A 178 -11.80 7.68 4.60
N ALA A 179 -11.95 8.35 5.73
CA ALA A 179 -10.87 8.70 6.64
C ALA A 179 -11.13 8.10 8.03
N ASP A 180 -10.15 7.44 8.63
CA ASP A 180 -10.18 6.98 10.03
C ASP A 180 -10.38 8.18 11.00
N ALA A 181 -10.78 7.91 12.24
CA ALA A 181 -10.80 8.86 13.37
C ALA A 181 -9.51 9.71 13.50
N ASN A 182 -8.35 9.18 13.06
CA ASN A 182 -7.07 9.91 13.00
C ASN A 182 -6.86 10.73 11.71
N ASP A 183 -7.90 10.94 10.89
CA ASP A 183 -7.87 11.61 9.57
C ASP A 183 -6.90 10.96 8.55
N ARG A 184 -6.68 9.66 8.68
CA ARG A 184 -5.89 8.87 7.71
C ARG A 184 -6.81 8.29 6.65
N MET A 185 -6.43 8.44 5.38
CA MET A 185 -7.21 7.87 4.27
C MET A 185 -7.22 6.34 4.34
N VAL A 186 -8.41 5.78 4.47
CA VAL A 186 -8.68 4.34 4.42
C VAL A 186 -9.09 3.94 3.00
N TYR A 187 -9.96 4.72 2.37
CA TYR A 187 -10.46 4.40 1.03
C TYR A 187 -10.51 5.66 0.17
N GLY A 188 -10.33 5.49 -1.14
CA GLY A 188 -10.47 6.55 -2.11
C GLY A 188 -10.97 6.00 -3.44
N GLY A 189 -12.05 6.58 -3.95
CA GLY A 189 -12.64 6.22 -5.23
C GLY A 189 -13.20 7.44 -5.96
N TYR A 190 -13.31 7.36 -7.27
CA TYR A 190 -13.97 8.37 -8.08
C TYR A 190 -14.83 7.72 -9.16
N VAL A 191 -15.85 8.45 -9.60
CA VAL A 191 -16.76 8.00 -10.66
C VAL A 191 -16.83 9.03 -11.77
N GLY A 192 -16.93 8.56 -13.02
CA GLY A 192 -17.22 9.44 -14.16
C GLY A 192 -18.64 10.03 -14.08
N TRP A 193 -18.90 11.10 -14.84
CA TRP A 193 -20.18 11.84 -14.81
C TRP A 193 -21.43 10.97 -14.99
N ILE A 194 -21.33 9.87 -15.73
CA ILE A 194 -22.45 8.95 -16.00
C ILE A 194 -22.88 8.20 -14.72
N HIS A 195 -21.97 8.06 -13.75
CA HIS A 195 -22.18 7.30 -12.51
C HIS A 195 -22.24 8.20 -11.26
N SER A 196 -22.23 9.52 -11.43
CA SER A 196 -22.33 10.49 -10.33
C SER A 196 -23.57 10.27 -9.45
N ASP A 197 -24.72 9.94 -10.03
CA ASP A 197 -25.94 9.70 -9.25
C ASP A 197 -25.87 8.37 -8.49
N GLY A 198 -25.26 7.33 -9.07
CA GLY A 198 -25.02 6.07 -8.38
C GLY A 198 -24.09 6.22 -7.16
N LEU A 199 -23.08 7.09 -7.25
CA LEU A 199 -22.22 7.41 -6.11
C LEU A 199 -22.98 8.18 -5.02
N LYS A 200 -23.83 9.15 -5.38
CA LYS A 200 -24.66 9.86 -4.41
C LYS A 200 -25.62 8.92 -3.68
N ASP A 201 -26.22 7.97 -4.39
CA ASP A 201 -27.10 6.96 -3.81
C ASP A 201 -26.34 6.05 -2.83
N ALA A 202 -25.12 5.63 -3.17
CA ALA A 202 -24.27 4.86 -2.26
C ALA A 202 -23.93 5.65 -0.99
N ILE A 203 -23.55 6.92 -1.11
CA ILE A 203 -23.28 7.80 0.04
C ILE A 203 -24.55 7.98 0.89
N ALA A 204 -25.73 8.10 0.27
CA ALA A 204 -26.99 8.19 1.00
C ALA A 204 -27.30 6.92 1.79
N ARG A 205 -27.00 5.73 1.23
CA ARG A 205 -27.13 4.44 1.93
C ARG A 205 -26.15 4.29 3.10
N ILE A 206 -24.91 4.74 2.92
CA ILE A 206 -23.92 4.80 4.01
C ILE A 206 -24.45 5.69 5.13
N ARG A 207 -25.02 6.85 4.78
CA ARG A 207 -25.64 7.76 5.75
C ARG A 207 -26.80 7.11 6.50
N SER A 208 -27.67 6.35 5.83
CA SER A 208 -28.84 5.75 6.50
C SER A 208 -28.48 4.55 7.39
N ASN A 209 -27.47 3.76 7.00
CA ASN A 209 -27.20 2.47 7.63
C ASN A 209 -26.07 2.54 8.68
N LEU A 210 -25.09 3.43 8.47
CA LEU A 210 -23.79 3.38 9.17
C LEU A 210 -23.47 4.64 9.99
N THR A 211 -24.39 5.61 9.98
CA THR A 211 -24.39 6.78 10.87
C THR A 211 -25.25 6.47 12.09
#